data_AF-R3KRN1-F1
#
_entry.id   AF-R3KRN1-F1
#
_cell.length_a   1.000
_cell.length_b   1.000
_cell.length_c   1.000
_cell.angle_alpha   90.00
_cell.angle_beta   90.00
_cell.angle_gamma   90.00
#
_symmetry.space_group_name_H-M   'P 1'
#
loop_
_entity.id
_entity.type
_entity.pdbx_description
1 polymer ?
#
loop_
_entity_poly.entity_id
_entity_poly.type
_entity_poly.pdbx_seq_one_letter_code
_entity_poly.pdbx_strand_id
1 'polypeptide(L)'
;MKLRELLSIGDLKKGKILTKEIGLDNEVDSAMVLEAIDIENWSRKNQLILTSFYALHDLPEKELENFFVKMRRIGISGLILKTDRFIKMIPEWFIELCFNYEIPLIKITQDISYEKILFTIYEPLLNYQSHVLRTYYDVRQRFTKLERHYPTVETIMQEFYDIIKLPFALKMLDKHLEISDGDLPHDAIVLSREKLKNSEFTKNDYSLLTLYSHANPKKQLALEVSIFNSYSTNCLLLVYLQDEKVKETDLVIIENAIDVLQEKFNTENLLKKERYTRLNNLADAILQNTPQNPDELNSLLREVQMQELDSYQAIAFSTKDTNTQLMKERIIALLRTLRVKSIFFDQLNYSAVLFNFNESDGKITKLQLSRLLAELLEENDTLTVAVSSLKSREGIKELLIECLDILRFNETFYNGPIVTLADIGVFKNFIREDQLENLDELIPRALYQLAENNYDLFETLYSFFQNNRNYKQTSEAMFLHSKTIRYRLNKVEQLLDIDLANPLQLLNYEIATYIIKMRRRALEKQSNTR
;
A
#
# COMPACT_ATOMS: atom_id res chain seq x y z
N MET A 1 2.65 -9.45 -39.70
CA MET A 1 3.02 -8.49 -40.78
C MET A 1 1.92 -8.52 -41.83
N LYS A 2 1.53 -7.39 -42.41
CA LYS A 2 0.44 -7.39 -43.41
C LYS A 2 0.86 -8.03 -44.73
N LEU A 3 -0.05 -8.75 -45.38
CA LEU A 3 0.19 -9.39 -46.67
C LEU A 3 0.64 -8.39 -47.75
N ARG A 4 0.05 -7.19 -47.80
CA ARG A 4 0.47 -6.12 -48.71
C ARG A 4 1.93 -5.70 -48.52
N GLU A 5 2.39 -5.61 -47.28
CA GLU A 5 3.79 -5.26 -46.97
C GLU A 5 4.71 -6.39 -47.40
N LEU A 6 4.34 -7.63 -47.10
CA LEU A 6 5.07 -8.84 -47.49
C LEU A 6 5.23 -8.96 -49.02
N LEU A 7 4.17 -8.69 -49.79
CA LEU A 7 4.19 -8.69 -51.26
C LEU A 7 5.07 -7.58 -51.85
N SER A 8 5.46 -6.58 -51.04
CA SER A 8 6.38 -5.52 -51.43
C SER A 8 7.85 -5.84 -51.11
N ILE A 9 8.19 -7.08 -50.73
CA ILE A 9 9.54 -7.48 -50.31
C ILE A 9 10.09 -8.58 -51.25
N GLY A 10 11.40 -8.53 -51.50
CA GLY A 10 12.15 -9.60 -52.17
C GLY A 10 11.55 -10.10 -53.49
N ASP A 11 11.54 -11.42 -53.67
CA ASP A 11 11.01 -12.09 -54.86
C ASP A 11 9.47 -12.10 -54.91
N LEU A 12 8.78 -11.85 -53.80
CA LEU A 12 7.32 -11.77 -53.75
C LEU A 12 6.76 -10.58 -54.56
N LYS A 13 7.56 -9.53 -54.81
CA LYS A 13 7.22 -8.42 -55.72
C LYS A 13 6.87 -8.86 -57.14
N LYS A 14 7.42 -10.00 -57.57
CA LYS A 14 7.16 -10.57 -58.91
C LYS A 14 5.84 -11.32 -58.96
N GLY A 15 5.19 -11.53 -57.81
CA GLY A 15 3.89 -12.17 -57.71
C GLY A 15 2.78 -11.30 -58.31
N LYS A 16 1.92 -11.90 -59.14
CA LYS A 16 0.74 -11.25 -59.69
C LYS A 16 -0.47 -11.59 -58.85
N ILE A 17 -1.10 -10.57 -58.26
CA ILE A 17 -2.36 -10.74 -57.51
C ILE A 17 -3.51 -10.97 -58.51
N LEU A 18 -4.27 -12.05 -58.33
CA LEU A 18 -5.36 -12.43 -59.24
C LEU A 18 -6.75 -12.08 -58.71
N THR A 19 -6.86 -11.71 -57.44
CA THR A 19 -8.11 -11.45 -56.70
C THR A 19 -8.30 -9.97 -56.34
N LYS A 20 -7.61 -9.07 -57.06
CA LYS A 20 -7.64 -7.61 -56.81
C LYS A 20 -7.17 -7.28 -55.38
N GLU A 21 -7.85 -6.39 -54.66
CA GLU A 21 -7.45 -5.92 -53.32
C GLU A 21 -8.02 -6.73 -52.15
N ILE A 22 -8.71 -7.84 -52.44
CA ILE A 22 -9.31 -8.68 -51.41
C ILE A 22 -8.22 -9.21 -50.47
N GLY A 23 -8.45 -9.06 -49.16
CA GLY A 23 -7.64 -9.63 -48.07
C GLY A 23 -6.16 -9.22 -48.05
N LEU A 24 -5.74 -8.17 -48.75
CA LEU A 24 -4.34 -7.70 -48.74
C LEU A 24 -3.90 -7.12 -47.38
N ASP A 25 -4.86 -6.80 -46.51
CA ASP A 25 -4.62 -6.37 -45.13
C ASP A 25 -4.59 -7.51 -44.11
N ASN A 26 -4.70 -8.76 -44.56
CA ASN A 26 -4.59 -9.93 -43.68
C ASN A 26 -3.20 -9.98 -43.03
N GLU A 27 -3.16 -10.29 -41.72
CA GLU A 27 -1.92 -10.55 -41.00
C GLU A 27 -1.32 -11.88 -41.46
N VAL A 28 0.00 -11.92 -41.61
CA VAL A 28 0.79 -13.09 -41.96
C VAL A 28 1.82 -13.33 -40.85
N ASP A 29 1.70 -14.48 -40.20
CA ASP A 29 2.54 -14.92 -39.08
C ASP A 29 3.42 -16.11 -39.45
N SER A 30 3.02 -16.89 -40.47
CA SER A 30 3.78 -18.05 -40.94
C SER A 30 3.40 -18.43 -42.37
N ALA A 31 4.14 -19.36 -42.96
CA ALA A 31 3.83 -19.91 -44.28
C ALA A 31 4.04 -21.43 -44.33
N MET A 32 3.20 -22.14 -45.10
CA MET A 32 3.23 -23.59 -45.25
C MET A 32 3.05 -24.01 -46.70
N VAL A 33 3.75 -25.05 -47.12
CA VAL A 33 3.52 -25.71 -48.42
C VAL A 33 2.43 -26.76 -48.25
N LEU A 34 1.41 -26.68 -49.09
CA LEU A 34 0.28 -27.60 -49.10
C LEU A 34 0.67 -28.91 -49.77
N GLU A 35 0.76 -29.98 -48.97
CA GLU A 35 1.00 -31.34 -49.47
C GLU A 35 -0.29 -32.16 -49.58
N ALA A 36 -1.27 -31.91 -48.70
CA ALA A 36 -2.55 -32.59 -48.63
C ALA A 36 -3.70 -31.61 -48.31
N ILE A 37 -4.94 -32.04 -48.55
CA ILE A 37 -6.16 -31.20 -48.46
C ILE A 37 -6.74 -31.09 -47.05
N ASP A 38 -6.20 -31.82 -46.07
CA ASP A 38 -6.63 -31.86 -44.67
C ASP A 38 -6.09 -30.66 -43.87
N ILE A 39 -6.32 -29.47 -44.42
CA ILE A 39 -5.80 -28.19 -43.93
C ILE A 39 -6.20 -27.90 -42.48
N GLU A 40 -7.32 -28.45 -42.00
CA GLU A 40 -7.81 -28.30 -40.63
C GLU A 40 -6.90 -28.90 -39.55
N ASN A 41 -6.07 -29.88 -39.91
CA ASN A 41 -5.23 -30.60 -38.95
C ASN A 41 -3.90 -29.89 -38.71
N TRP A 42 -3.41 -29.15 -39.71
CA TRP A 42 -2.03 -28.66 -39.75
C TRP A 42 -1.91 -27.14 -39.89
N SER A 43 -2.98 -26.46 -40.34
CA SER A 43 -2.92 -25.01 -40.56
C SER A 43 -3.42 -24.20 -39.37
N ARG A 44 -2.94 -22.96 -39.29
CA ARG A 44 -3.28 -22.02 -38.22
C ARG A 44 -3.78 -20.71 -38.82
N LYS A 45 -4.45 -19.92 -37.98
CA LYS A 45 -4.83 -18.55 -38.33
C LYS A 45 -3.60 -17.75 -38.76
N ASN A 46 -3.79 -16.81 -39.68
CA ASN A 46 -2.75 -15.92 -40.21
C ASN A 46 -1.60 -16.64 -40.94
N GLN A 47 -1.83 -17.83 -41.49
CA GLN A 47 -0.84 -18.57 -42.26
C GLN A 47 -1.02 -18.31 -43.76
N LEU A 48 0.09 -18.23 -44.50
CA LEU A 48 0.09 -18.19 -45.96
C LEU A 48 0.28 -19.60 -46.52
N ILE A 49 -0.57 -20.03 -47.44
CA ILE A 49 -0.50 -21.38 -48.02
C ILE A 49 0.15 -21.31 -49.40
N LEU A 50 1.16 -22.14 -49.65
CA LEU A 50 1.82 -22.28 -50.95
C LEU A 50 1.40 -23.60 -51.60
N THR A 51 1.04 -23.59 -52.88
CA THR A 51 0.67 -24.82 -53.61
C THR A 51 1.08 -24.75 -55.08
N SER A 52 1.29 -25.92 -55.70
CA SER A 52 1.50 -26.07 -57.15
C SER A 52 0.20 -26.34 -57.91
N PHE A 53 -0.96 -26.26 -57.24
CA PHE A 53 -2.29 -26.64 -57.75
C PHE A 53 -2.47 -28.14 -58.04
N TYR A 54 -1.40 -28.93 -58.04
CA TYR A 54 -1.44 -30.38 -58.26
C TYR A 54 -2.35 -31.11 -57.24
N ALA A 55 -2.23 -30.76 -55.96
CA ALA A 55 -3.06 -31.33 -54.89
C ALA A 55 -4.56 -30.97 -55.00
N LEU A 56 -4.93 -30.03 -55.88
CA LEU A 56 -6.27 -29.50 -56.02
C LEU A 56 -6.91 -29.78 -57.39
N HIS A 57 -6.15 -30.28 -58.37
CA HIS A 57 -6.58 -30.40 -59.77
C HIS A 57 -7.66 -31.48 -59.98
N ASP A 58 -7.51 -32.64 -59.35
CA ASP A 58 -8.38 -33.82 -59.59
C ASP A 58 -9.50 -33.97 -58.54
N LEU A 59 -9.72 -32.94 -57.72
CA LEU A 59 -10.73 -33.00 -56.66
C LEU A 59 -12.14 -32.76 -57.21
N PRO A 60 -13.15 -33.49 -56.70
CA PRO A 60 -14.54 -33.16 -56.92
C PRO A 60 -14.86 -31.74 -56.45
N GLU A 61 -15.73 -31.03 -57.18
CA GLU A 61 -16.13 -29.65 -56.89
C GLU A 61 -16.55 -29.42 -55.43
N LYS A 62 -17.30 -30.37 -54.86
CA LYS A 62 -17.77 -30.33 -53.47
C LYS A 62 -16.64 -30.43 -52.44
N GLU A 63 -15.59 -31.21 -52.71
CA GLU A 63 -14.43 -31.32 -51.81
C GLU A 63 -13.58 -30.05 -51.86
N LEU A 64 -13.45 -29.47 -53.05
CA LEU A 64 -12.73 -28.23 -53.26
C LEU A 64 -13.43 -27.04 -52.60
N GLU A 65 -14.76 -26.95 -52.71
CA GLU A 65 -15.53 -25.94 -52.01
C GLU A 65 -15.39 -26.08 -50.49
N ASN A 66 -15.48 -27.30 -49.97
CA ASN A 66 -15.22 -27.58 -48.55
C ASN A 66 -13.82 -27.15 -48.10
N PHE A 67 -12.80 -27.27 -48.95
CA PHE A 67 -11.45 -26.81 -48.66
C PHE A 67 -11.40 -25.28 -48.46
N PHE A 68 -12.03 -24.50 -49.33
CA PHE A 68 -12.11 -23.04 -49.18
C PHE A 68 -12.95 -22.59 -47.97
N VAL A 69 -14.05 -23.28 -47.67
CA VAL A 69 -14.83 -23.07 -46.43
C VAL A 69 -13.93 -23.25 -45.20
N LYS A 70 -13.13 -24.32 -45.17
CA LYS A 70 -12.19 -24.58 -44.06
C LYS A 70 -11.12 -23.50 -43.97
N MET A 71 -10.52 -23.08 -45.08
CA MET A 71 -9.53 -21.98 -45.10
C MET A 71 -10.08 -20.70 -44.50
N ARG A 72 -11.29 -20.29 -44.91
CA ARG A 72 -11.95 -19.08 -44.37
C ARG A 72 -12.24 -19.22 -42.88
N ARG A 73 -12.72 -20.39 -42.43
CA ARG A 73 -13.00 -20.66 -41.02
C ARG A 73 -11.74 -20.60 -40.15
N ILE A 74 -10.62 -21.12 -40.63
CA ILE A 74 -9.33 -21.08 -39.92
C ILE A 74 -8.76 -19.65 -39.88
N GLY A 75 -9.09 -18.81 -40.88
CA GLY A 75 -8.55 -17.47 -41.03
C GLY A 75 -7.18 -17.46 -41.70
N ILE A 76 -7.07 -18.21 -42.81
CA ILE A 76 -5.87 -18.27 -43.65
C ILE A 76 -5.66 -16.93 -44.37
N SER A 77 -4.42 -16.44 -44.37
CA SER A 77 -4.10 -15.08 -44.86
C SER A 77 -4.15 -14.96 -46.38
N GLY A 78 -3.87 -16.06 -47.09
CA GLY A 78 -3.84 -16.08 -48.55
C GLY A 78 -3.24 -17.35 -49.13
N LEU A 79 -3.37 -17.49 -50.45
CA LEU A 79 -2.89 -18.61 -51.25
C LEU A 79 -1.87 -18.12 -52.29
N ILE A 80 -0.65 -18.63 -52.21
CA ILE A 80 0.37 -18.51 -53.25
C ILE A 80 0.29 -19.74 -54.15
N LEU A 81 0.04 -19.50 -55.44
CA LEU A 81 0.01 -20.55 -56.44
C LEU A 81 1.23 -20.42 -57.35
N LYS A 82 2.09 -21.44 -57.29
CA LYS A 82 3.25 -21.55 -58.17
C LYS A 82 2.85 -22.30 -59.43
N THR A 83 2.80 -21.60 -60.57
CA THR A 83 2.48 -22.24 -61.85
C THR A 83 3.71 -22.97 -62.39
N ASP A 84 3.59 -24.29 -62.56
CA ASP A 84 4.64 -25.17 -63.10
C ASP A 84 4.49 -25.35 -64.63
N ARG A 85 5.43 -26.08 -65.28
CA ARG A 85 5.39 -26.41 -66.73
C ARG A 85 4.08 -27.07 -67.17
N PHE A 86 3.38 -27.75 -66.26
CA PHE A 86 2.16 -28.50 -66.51
C PHE A 86 0.87 -27.65 -66.43
N ILE A 87 0.87 -26.54 -65.68
CA ILE A 87 -0.31 -25.68 -65.51
C ILE A 87 0.06 -24.26 -65.95
N LYS A 88 -0.19 -23.97 -67.23
CA LYS A 88 0.11 -22.65 -67.82
C LYS A 88 -0.91 -21.58 -67.44
N MET A 89 -2.16 -21.98 -67.22
CA MET A 89 -3.28 -21.08 -66.93
C MET A 89 -4.08 -21.60 -65.73
N ILE A 90 -4.32 -20.74 -64.75
CA ILE A 90 -5.15 -21.04 -63.58
C ILE A 90 -6.61 -20.93 -64.05
N PRO A 91 -7.48 -21.93 -63.81
CA PRO A 91 -8.86 -21.88 -64.24
C PRO A 91 -9.62 -20.70 -63.62
N GLU A 92 -10.51 -20.08 -64.40
CA GLU A 92 -11.26 -18.89 -63.97
C GLU A 92 -12.16 -19.19 -62.77
N TRP A 93 -12.80 -20.37 -62.76
CA TRP A 93 -13.61 -20.87 -61.65
C TRP A 93 -12.82 -20.94 -60.32
N PHE A 94 -11.50 -21.18 -60.36
CA PHE A 94 -10.67 -21.23 -59.14
C PHE A 94 -10.40 -19.84 -58.58
N ILE A 95 -10.24 -18.85 -59.46
CA ILE A 95 -10.11 -17.44 -59.09
C ILE A 95 -11.42 -16.94 -58.47
N GLU A 96 -12.57 -17.35 -59.03
CA GLU A 96 -13.90 -17.04 -58.48
C GLU A 96 -14.12 -17.65 -57.08
N LEU A 97 -13.67 -18.89 -56.83
CA LEU A 97 -13.71 -19.47 -55.49
C LEU A 97 -12.89 -18.66 -54.49
N CYS A 98 -11.66 -18.28 -54.85
CA CYS A 98 -10.82 -17.42 -54.00
C CYS A 98 -11.52 -16.08 -53.70
N PHE A 99 -12.20 -15.50 -54.70
CA PHE A 99 -12.96 -14.26 -54.55
C PHE A 99 -14.16 -14.42 -53.60
N ASN A 100 -14.98 -15.46 -53.78
CA ASN A 100 -16.19 -15.73 -52.98
C ASN A 100 -15.88 -16.01 -51.50
N TYR A 101 -14.74 -16.63 -51.23
CA TYR A 101 -14.28 -16.95 -49.88
C TYR A 101 -13.33 -15.90 -49.29
N GLU A 102 -13.11 -14.76 -49.99
CA GLU A 102 -12.26 -13.64 -49.57
C GLU A 102 -10.80 -14.03 -49.30
N ILE A 103 -10.28 -15.01 -50.03
CA ILE A 103 -8.91 -15.52 -49.90
C ILE A 103 -8.04 -14.91 -51.01
N PRO A 104 -7.02 -14.09 -50.66
CA PRO A 104 -6.11 -13.52 -51.65
C PRO A 104 -5.36 -14.61 -52.41
N LEU A 105 -5.47 -14.60 -53.74
CA LEU A 105 -4.71 -15.48 -54.65
C LEU A 105 -3.57 -14.72 -55.31
N ILE A 106 -2.35 -15.20 -55.09
CA ILE A 106 -1.10 -14.65 -55.65
C ILE A 106 -0.46 -15.69 -56.56
N LYS A 107 -0.32 -15.36 -57.83
CA LYS A 107 0.40 -16.18 -58.81
C LYS A 107 1.89 -15.85 -58.78
N ILE A 108 2.73 -16.85 -58.55
CA ILE A 108 4.19 -16.73 -58.62
C ILE A 108 4.73 -17.56 -59.79
N THR A 109 5.74 -17.02 -60.45
CA THR A 109 6.41 -17.62 -61.60
C THR A 109 7.27 -18.83 -61.19
N GLN A 110 7.51 -19.73 -62.14
CA GLN A 110 8.17 -21.02 -61.87
C GLN A 110 9.65 -20.88 -61.44
N ASP A 111 10.30 -19.78 -61.81
CA ASP A 111 11.72 -19.48 -61.57
C ASP A 111 12.06 -19.25 -60.08
N ILE A 112 11.06 -19.07 -59.23
CA ILE A 112 11.25 -18.86 -57.78
C ILE A 112 11.00 -20.19 -57.04
N SER A 113 11.98 -20.69 -56.29
CA SER A 113 11.84 -21.92 -55.49
C SER A 113 10.93 -21.69 -54.27
N TYR A 114 10.28 -22.75 -53.77
CA TYR A 114 9.49 -22.67 -52.53
C TYR A 114 10.35 -22.18 -51.36
N GLU A 115 11.60 -22.66 -51.26
CA GLU A 115 12.59 -22.21 -50.29
C GLU A 115 12.77 -20.68 -50.32
N LYS A 116 12.95 -20.07 -51.50
CA LYS A 116 13.10 -18.61 -51.62
C LYS A 116 11.85 -17.87 -51.17
N ILE A 117 10.67 -18.38 -51.48
CA ILE A 117 9.41 -17.77 -51.03
C ILE A 117 9.31 -17.85 -49.51
N LEU A 118 9.52 -19.03 -48.93
CA LEU A 118 9.51 -19.24 -47.48
C LEU A 118 10.55 -18.35 -46.80
N PHE A 119 11.76 -18.25 -47.34
CA PHE A 119 12.81 -17.38 -46.82
C PHE A 119 12.40 -15.90 -46.86
N THR A 120 11.83 -15.44 -47.99
CA THR A 120 11.33 -14.05 -48.11
C THR A 120 10.22 -13.74 -47.10
N ILE A 121 9.45 -14.75 -46.67
CA ILE A 121 8.42 -14.61 -45.65
C ILE A 121 9.01 -14.63 -44.24
N TYR A 122 9.85 -15.62 -43.94
CA TYR A 122 10.37 -15.86 -42.60
C TYR A 122 11.50 -14.91 -42.21
N GLU A 123 12.33 -14.45 -43.15
CA GLU A 123 13.43 -13.52 -42.86
C GLU A 123 12.95 -12.23 -42.15
N PRO A 124 11.96 -11.47 -42.65
CA PRO A 124 11.46 -10.29 -41.94
C PRO A 124 10.77 -10.64 -40.62
N LEU A 125 10.04 -11.76 -40.55
CA LEU A 125 9.37 -12.21 -39.32
C LEU A 125 10.35 -12.58 -38.21
N LEU A 126 11.40 -13.34 -38.54
CA LEU A 126 12.46 -13.76 -37.60
C LEU A 126 13.35 -12.59 -37.19
N ASN A 127 13.67 -11.67 -38.11
CA ASN A 127 14.45 -10.48 -37.79
C ASN A 127 13.71 -9.59 -36.78
N TYR A 128 12.39 -9.46 -36.91
CA TYR A 128 11.57 -8.73 -35.95
C TYR A 128 11.61 -9.38 -34.55
N GLN A 129 11.35 -10.68 -34.44
CA GLN A 129 11.42 -11.39 -33.15
C GLN A 129 12.82 -11.34 -32.53
N SER A 130 13.87 -11.50 -33.35
CA SER A 130 15.26 -11.40 -32.91
C SER A 130 15.58 -9.99 -32.39
N HIS A 131 15.02 -8.95 -33.00
CA HIS A 131 15.18 -7.58 -32.54
C HIS A 131 14.54 -7.35 -31.16
N VAL A 132 13.31 -7.84 -30.94
CA VAL A 132 12.63 -7.73 -29.64
C VAL A 132 13.42 -8.49 -28.56
N LEU A 133 13.84 -9.72 -28.83
CA LEU A 133 14.60 -10.52 -27.87
C LEU A 133 15.98 -9.92 -27.54
N ARG A 134 16.67 -9.39 -28.55
CA ARG A 134 17.93 -8.68 -28.34
C ARG A 134 17.73 -7.42 -27.50
N THR A 135 16.67 -6.65 -27.78
CA THR A 135 16.29 -5.49 -26.96
C THR A 135 16.06 -5.91 -25.52
N TYR A 136 15.30 -6.98 -25.28
CA TYR A 136 15.08 -7.53 -23.93
C TYR A 136 16.41 -7.85 -23.22
N TYR A 137 17.31 -8.57 -23.90
CA TYR A 137 18.59 -8.96 -23.31
C TYR A 137 19.48 -7.76 -22.99
N ASP A 138 19.61 -6.81 -23.93
CA ASP A 138 20.45 -5.62 -23.78
C ASP A 138 19.94 -4.72 -22.65
N VAL A 139 18.62 -4.52 -22.58
CA VAL A 139 17.96 -3.73 -21.53
C VAL A 139 18.13 -4.39 -20.16
N ARG A 140 17.88 -5.70 -20.07
CA ARG A 140 18.05 -6.46 -18.83
C ARG A 140 19.50 -6.37 -18.34
N GLN A 141 20.49 -6.49 -19.22
CA GLN A 141 21.89 -6.33 -18.84
C GLN A 141 22.20 -4.93 -18.30
N ARG A 142 21.65 -3.86 -18.90
CA ARG A 142 21.85 -2.48 -18.42
C ARG A 142 21.30 -2.32 -17.00
N PHE A 143 20.06 -2.73 -16.77
CA PHE A 143 19.45 -2.65 -15.44
C PHE A 143 20.13 -3.54 -14.40
N THR A 144 20.55 -4.76 -14.75
CA THR A 144 21.29 -5.62 -13.80
C THR A 144 22.66 -5.05 -13.42
N LYS A 145 23.32 -4.31 -14.32
CA LYS A 145 24.56 -3.57 -13.95
C LYS A 145 24.24 -2.42 -12.99
N LEU A 146 23.09 -1.78 -13.17
CA LEU A 146 22.64 -0.68 -12.31
C LEU A 146 22.32 -1.17 -10.89
N GLU A 147 21.60 -2.29 -10.75
CA GLU A 147 21.21 -2.91 -9.47
C GLU A 147 22.41 -3.15 -8.53
N ARG A 148 23.58 -3.50 -9.07
CA ARG A 148 24.82 -3.74 -8.29
C ARG A 148 25.29 -2.55 -7.45
N HIS A 149 24.82 -1.35 -7.77
CA HIS A 149 25.22 -0.11 -7.10
C HIS A 149 24.12 0.46 -6.19
N TYR A 150 23.07 -0.31 -5.87
CA TYR A 150 21.94 0.13 -5.04
C TYR A 150 21.36 1.48 -5.49
N PRO A 151 20.90 1.58 -6.75
CA PRO A 151 20.53 2.85 -7.36
C PRO A 151 19.35 3.48 -6.64
N THR A 152 19.27 4.81 -6.71
CA THR A 152 18.07 5.55 -6.31
C THR A 152 16.97 5.38 -7.36
N VAL A 153 15.71 5.69 -6.99
CA VAL A 153 14.59 5.63 -7.94
C VAL A 153 14.86 6.58 -9.11
N GLU A 154 15.40 7.75 -8.82
CA GLU A 154 15.80 8.76 -9.80
C GLU A 154 16.85 8.20 -10.78
N THR A 155 17.86 7.47 -10.28
CA THR A 155 18.87 6.84 -11.15
C THR A 155 18.27 5.76 -12.05
N ILE A 156 17.34 4.94 -11.53
CA ILE A 156 16.62 3.94 -12.34
C ILE A 156 15.81 4.64 -13.44
N MET A 157 15.11 5.72 -13.11
CA MET A 157 14.29 6.46 -14.07
C MET A 157 15.12 7.21 -15.11
N GLN A 158 16.32 7.70 -14.75
CA GLN A 158 17.26 8.29 -15.70
C GLN A 158 17.78 7.23 -16.69
N GLU A 159 18.17 6.05 -16.21
CA GLU A 159 18.60 4.95 -17.08
C GLU A 159 17.45 4.47 -17.99
N PHE A 160 16.23 4.42 -17.46
CA PHE A 160 15.02 4.13 -18.24
C PHE A 160 14.83 5.15 -19.37
N TYR A 161 14.90 6.45 -19.07
CA TYR A 161 14.80 7.51 -20.09
C TYR A 161 15.89 7.38 -21.15
N ASP A 162 17.10 7.04 -20.74
CA ASP A 162 18.23 6.87 -21.64
C ASP A 162 18.11 5.68 -22.59
N ILE A 163 17.28 4.70 -22.25
CA ILE A 163 16.99 3.55 -23.09
C ILE A 163 15.78 3.84 -23.97
N ILE A 164 14.67 4.28 -23.38
CA ILE A 164 13.38 4.40 -24.08
C ILE A 164 13.28 5.66 -24.94
N LYS A 165 13.98 6.74 -24.56
CA LYS A 165 13.96 8.06 -25.23
C LYS A 165 12.55 8.63 -25.45
N LEU A 166 11.60 8.25 -24.59
CA LEU A 166 10.24 8.77 -24.52
C LEU A 166 10.04 9.54 -23.20
N PRO A 167 9.31 10.67 -23.21
CA PRO A 167 8.97 11.35 -21.97
C PRO A 167 8.19 10.44 -21.02
N PHE A 168 8.39 10.60 -19.72
CA PHE A 168 7.70 9.78 -18.72
C PHE A 168 7.41 10.58 -17.45
N ALA A 169 6.46 10.08 -16.66
CA ALA A 169 6.22 10.53 -15.29
C ALA A 169 5.92 9.32 -14.39
N LEU A 170 6.75 9.12 -13.38
CA LEU A 170 6.53 8.20 -12.26
C LEU A 170 5.93 8.98 -11.09
N LYS A 171 4.73 8.60 -10.65
CA LYS A 171 3.99 9.29 -9.58
C LYS A 171 3.70 8.34 -8.44
N MET A 172 4.11 8.69 -7.22
CA MET A 172 3.70 8.03 -5.98
C MET A 172 2.81 8.97 -5.19
N LEU A 173 1.50 8.82 -5.35
CA LEU A 173 0.50 9.78 -4.84
C LEU A 173 0.46 9.83 -3.31
N ASP A 174 0.66 8.69 -2.66
CA ASP A 174 0.69 8.57 -1.20
C ASP A 174 1.97 9.15 -0.55
N LYS A 175 3.01 9.40 -1.36
CA LYS A 175 4.28 10.00 -0.90
C LYS A 175 4.52 11.40 -1.41
N HIS A 176 3.58 11.97 -2.18
CA HIS A 176 3.75 13.25 -2.85
C HIS A 176 5.07 13.33 -3.66
N LEU A 177 5.48 12.21 -4.26
CA LEU A 177 6.69 12.11 -5.07
C LEU A 177 6.31 11.99 -6.55
N GLU A 178 6.90 12.85 -7.38
CA GLU A 178 6.80 12.79 -8.83
C GLU A 178 8.20 12.91 -9.44
N ILE A 179 8.58 11.94 -10.26
CA ILE A 179 9.84 11.91 -11.00
C ILE A 179 9.47 11.87 -12.48
N SER A 180 9.94 12.83 -13.25
CA SER A 180 9.56 12.97 -14.65
C SER A 180 10.71 13.52 -15.49
N ASP A 181 10.78 13.14 -16.76
CA ASP A 181 11.76 13.65 -17.72
C ASP A 181 11.15 13.75 -19.13
N GLY A 182 11.72 14.61 -19.97
CA GLY A 182 11.22 14.97 -21.30
C GLY A 182 10.16 16.07 -21.33
N ASP A 183 9.62 16.33 -22.53
CA ASP A 183 8.59 17.35 -22.75
C ASP A 183 7.21 16.82 -22.35
N LEU A 184 6.69 17.31 -21.22
CA LEU A 184 5.47 16.83 -20.59
C LEU A 184 4.34 17.85 -20.76
N PRO A 185 3.13 17.41 -21.14
CA PRO A 185 2.00 18.32 -21.28
C PRO A 185 1.51 18.77 -19.89
N HIS A 186 1.61 20.07 -19.60
CA HIS A 186 1.33 20.62 -18.27
C HIS A 186 -0.18 20.63 -17.91
N ASP A 187 -1.05 20.69 -18.93
CA ASP A 187 -2.50 20.88 -18.76
C ASP A 187 -3.32 19.73 -19.37
N ALA A 188 -2.73 18.52 -19.43
CA ALA A 188 -3.34 17.39 -20.12
C ALA A 188 -4.57 16.85 -19.38
N ILE A 189 -5.70 16.75 -20.09
CA ILE A 189 -6.89 16.02 -19.65
C ILE A 189 -6.98 14.66 -20.34
N VAL A 190 -7.43 13.64 -19.60
CA VAL A 190 -7.67 12.30 -20.14
C VAL A 190 -9.03 12.29 -20.85
N LEU A 191 -9.04 12.08 -22.16
CA LEU A 191 -10.26 11.96 -22.97
C LEU A 191 -10.82 10.53 -23.00
N SER A 192 -9.93 9.54 -23.08
CA SER A 192 -10.30 8.12 -23.08
C SER A 192 -9.20 7.27 -22.44
N ARG A 193 -9.61 6.11 -21.93
CA ARG A 193 -8.74 5.07 -21.37
C ARG A 193 -9.16 3.73 -21.95
N GLU A 194 -8.26 3.08 -22.68
CA GLU A 194 -8.50 1.78 -23.30
C GLU A 194 -7.52 0.74 -22.76
N LYS A 195 -8.02 -0.42 -22.29
CA LYS A 195 -7.15 -1.49 -21.80
C LYS A 195 -6.45 -2.17 -22.98
N LEU A 196 -5.12 -2.24 -22.94
CA LEU A 196 -4.33 -2.97 -23.93
C LEU A 196 -4.46 -4.48 -23.72
N LYS A 197 -4.40 -5.23 -24.82
CA LYS A 197 -4.34 -6.70 -24.75
C LYS A 197 -2.93 -7.13 -24.35
N ASN A 198 -2.84 -8.09 -23.45
CA ASN A 198 -1.56 -8.64 -23.03
C ASN A 198 -0.90 -9.38 -24.21
N SER A 199 0.39 -9.18 -24.37
CA SER A 199 1.30 -9.91 -25.26
C SER A 199 2.18 -10.88 -24.45
N GLU A 200 2.97 -11.70 -25.14
CA GLU A 200 3.99 -12.56 -24.49
C GLU A 200 5.06 -11.78 -23.72
N PHE A 201 5.18 -10.47 -23.98
CA PHE A 201 6.17 -9.58 -23.37
C PHE A 201 5.62 -8.68 -22.27
N THR A 202 4.31 -8.73 -21.97
CA THR A 202 3.68 -7.89 -20.93
C THR A 202 3.21 -8.74 -19.76
N LYS A 203 3.67 -8.42 -18.55
CA LYS A 203 3.21 -9.03 -17.29
C LYS A 203 2.21 -8.14 -16.58
N ASN A 204 2.30 -6.82 -16.80
CA ASN A 204 1.48 -5.82 -16.14
C ASN A 204 0.26 -5.42 -16.99
N ASP A 205 -0.76 -4.88 -16.34
CA ASP A 205 -1.96 -4.37 -17.00
C ASP A 205 -1.72 -2.94 -17.50
N TYR A 206 -1.74 -2.75 -18.82
CA TYR A 206 -1.55 -1.44 -19.46
C TYR A 206 -2.87 -0.82 -19.89
N SER A 207 -2.97 0.49 -19.73
CA SER A 207 -4.02 1.30 -20.34
C SER A 207 -3.42 2.33 -21.30
N LEU A 208 -3.96 2.41 -22.51
CA LEU A 208 -3.66 3.47 -23.47
C LEU A 208 -4.57 4.66 -23.18
N LEU A 209 -3.97 5.80 -22.88
CA LEU A 209 -4.66 7.06 -22.63
C LEU A 209 -4.60 7.94 -23.87
N THR A 210 -5.73 8.56 -24.21
CA THR A 210 -5.76 9.69 -25.14
C THR A 210 -5.83 10.98 -24.34
N LEU A 211 -4.76 11.78 -24.42
CA LEU A 211 -4.60 13.03 -23.70
C LEU A 211 -4.86 14.22 -24.64
N TYR A 212 -5.43 15.29 -24.08
CA TYR A 212 -5.59 16.57 -24.76
C TYR A 212 -5.08 17.70 -23.87
N SER A 213 -4.22 18.56 -24.40
CA SER A 213 -3.72 19.75 -23.70
C SER A 213 -4.34 21.01 -24.31
N HIS A 214 -4.82 21.92 -23.47
CA HIS A 214 -5.31 23.22 -23.93
C HIS A 214 -4.18 24.11 -24.48
N ALA A 215 -2.97 23.99 -23.91
CA ALA A 215 -1.79 24.74 -24.35
C ALA A 215 -1.22 24.26 -25.69
N ASN A 216 -1.41 22.98 -26.02
CA ASN A 216 -0.98 22.41 -27.30
C ASN A 216 -2.11 21.52 -27.86
N PRO A 217 -2.94 22.00 -28.80
CA PRO A 217 -4.19 21.37 -29.22
C PRO A 217 -3.96 20.16 -30.15
N LYS A 218 -3.05 19.27 -29.77
CA LYS A 218 -2.81 17.97 -30.39
C LYS A 218 -3.22 16.88 -29.41
N LYS A 219 -3.85 15.83 -29.95
CA LYS A 219 -4.05 14.59 -29.21
C LYS A 219 -2.69 13.94 -29.00
N GLN A 220 -2.38 13.56 -27.77
CA GLN A 220 -1.17 12.84 -27.40
C GLN A 220 -1.56 11.52 -26.77
N LEU A 221 -0.83 10.45 -27.07
CA LEU A 221 -1.07 9.15 -26.47
C LEU A 221 -0.09 8.93 -25.31
N ALA A 222 -0.55 8.26 -24.26
CA ALA A 222 0.31 7.82 -23.16
C ALA A 222 -0.05 6.41 -22.71
N LEU A 223 0.97 5.62 -22.37
CA LEU A 223 0.80 4.35 -21.68
C LEU A 223 0.75 4.59 -20.18
N GLU A 224 -0.25 4.04 -19.53
CA GLU A 224 -0.43 4.05 -18.08
C GLU A 224 -0.29 2.62 -17.55
N VAL A 225 0.52 2.46 -16.51
CA VAL A 225 0.68 1.21 -15.78
C VAL A 225 0.77 1.46 -14.28
N SER A 226 0.01 0.69 -13.51
CA SER A 226 0.02 0.73 -12.05
C SER A 226 1.06 -0.24 -11.51
N ILE A 227 1.99 0.25 -10.70
CA ILE A 227 3.05 -0.54 -10.07
C ILE A 227 2.66 -0.84 -8.62
N PHE A 228 1.93 -1.94 -8.42
CA PHE A 228 1.52 -2.36 -7.09
C PHE A 228 2.72 -2.84 -6.26
N ASN A 229 2.95 -2.24 -5.09
CA ASN A 229 4.01 -2.64 -4.19
C ASN A 229 3.68 -2.29 -2.73
N SER A 230 4.47 -2.80 -1.79
CA SER A 230 4.27 -2.60 -0.35
C SER A 230 4.84 -1.27 0.18
N TYR A 231 5.59 -0.54 -0.65
CA TYR A 231 6.24 0.72 -0.30
C TYR A 231 5.36 1.94 -0.61
N SER A 232 4.59 1.89 -1.71
CA SER A 232 3.62 2.89 -2.14
C SER A 232 2.35 2.19 -2.61
N THR A 233 1.23 2.59 -2.03
CA THR A 233 -0.11 2.06 -2.31
C THR A 233 -0.65 2.51 -3.66
N ASN A 234 -0.09 3.60 -4.22
CA ASN A 234 -0.55 4.18 -5.47
C ASN A 234 0.65 4.75 -6.26
N CYS A 235 1.35 3.85 -6.95
CA CYS A 235 2.47 4.16 -7.82
C CYS A 235 2.05 3.96 -9.28
N LEU A 236 2.18 5.01 -10.09
CA LEU A 236 1.78 5.05 -11.48
C LEU A 236 2.96 5.45 -12.35
N LEU A 237 3.18 4.74 -13.45
CA LEU A 237 4.12 5.13 -14.48
C LEU A 237 3.34 5.51 -15.75
N LEU A 238 3.56 6.73 -16.21
CA LEU A 238 3.05 7.27 -17.46
C LEU A 238 4.19 7.39 -18.46
N VAL A 239 4.03 6.87 -19.67
CA VAL A 239 5.00 7.00 -20.77
C VAL A 239 4.32 7.63 -21.97
N TYR A 240 4.80 8.78 -22.41
CA TYR A 240 4.19 9.57 -23.47
C TYR A 240 4.71 9.12 -24.83
N LEU A 241 3.80 8.63 -25.68
CA LEU A 241 4.14 8.07 -26.98
C LEU A 241 4.23 9.18 -28.04
N GLN A 242 5.15 9.00 -28.99
CA GLN A 242 5.25 9.85 -30.19
C GLN A 242 4.44 9.30 -31.37
N ASP A 243 4.31 7.97 -31.45
CA ASP A 243 3.61 7.25 -32.50
C ASP A 243 2.22 6.78 -32.03
N GLU A 244 1.28 6.61 -32.96
CA GLU A 244 -0.05 6.04 -32.65
C GLU A 244 0.00 4.55 -32.28
N LYS A 245 1.08 3.84 -32.67
CA LYS A 245 1.26 2.41 -32.39
C LYS A 245 2.27 2.20 -31.27
N VAL A 246 1.86 1.39 -30.29
CA VAL A 246 2.74 0.90 -29.23
C VAL A 246 3.69 -0.14 -29.80
N LYS A 247 5.01 0.06 -29.66
CA LYS A 247 6.02 -0.90 -30.09
C LYS A 247 6.26 -1.93 -28.99
N GLU A 248 6.41 -3.21 -29.36
CA GLU A 248 6.72 -4.27 -28.39
C GLU A 248 8.07 -4.05 -27.71
N THR A 249 9.03 -3.44 -28.40
CA THR A 249 10.32 -3.04 -27.82
C THR A 249 10.16 -2.06 -26.67
N ASP A 250 9.21 -1.11 -26.78
CA ASP A 250 8.97 -0.09 -25.75
C ASP A 250 8.33 -0.75 -24.52
N LEU A 251 7.38 -1.67 -24.73
CA LEU A 251 6.79 -2.48 -23.66
C LEU A 251 7.84 -3.32 -22.94
N VAL A 252 8.76 -3.95 -23.68
CA VAL A 252 9.89 -4.71 -23.09
C VAL A 252 10.77 -3.82 -22.21
N ILE A 253 11.04 -2.59 -22.63
CA ILE A 253 11.84 -1.64 -21.84
C ILE A 253 11.09 -1.23 -20.57
N ILE A 254 9.80 -0.91 -20.70
CA ILE A 254 8.93 -0.54 -19.57
C ILE A 254 8.83 -1.68 -18.54
N GLU A 255 8.60 -2.91 -18.98
CA GLU A 255 8.52 -4.10 -18.11
C GLU A 255 9.82 -4.32 -17.33
N ASN A 256 10.98 -4.21 -17.97
CA ASN A 256 12.25 -4.34 -17.27
C ASN A 256 12.46 -3.21 -16.25
N ALA A 257 12.06 -1.99 -16.56
CA ALA A 257 12.11 -0.88 -15.61
C ALA A 257 11.17 -1.11 -14.41
N ILE A 258 9.95 -1.61 -14.66
CA ILE A 258 9.00 -1.97 -13.60
C ILE A 258 9.57 -3.06 -12.69
N ASP A 259 10.16 -4.12 -13.25
CA ASP A 259 10.78 -5.21 -12.48
C ASP A 259 11.84 -4.64 -11.49
N VAL A 260 12.70 -3.75 -11.97
CA VAL A 260 13.77 -3.12 -11.16
C VAL A 260 13.22 -2.16 -10.11
N LEU A 261 12.20 -1.37 -10.47
CA LEU A 261 11.51 -0.48 -9.55
C LEU A 261 10.82 -1.27 -8.42
N GLN A 262 10.16 -2.39 -8.76
CA GLN A 262 9.53 -3.27 -7.78
C GLN A 262 10.56 -3.85 -6.80
N GLU A 263 11.72 -4.31 -7.28
CA GLU A 263 12.80 -4.79 -6.42
C GLU A 263 13.35 -3.68 -5.51
N LYS A 264 13.53 -2.47 -6.04
CA LYS A 264 13.95 -1.30 -5.26
C LYS A 264 12.92 -0.97 -4.17
N PHE A 265 11.63 -0.93 -4.51
CA PHE A 265 10.56 -0.64 -3.54
C PHE A 265 10.47 -1.71 -2.45
N ASN A 266 10.62 -2.99 -2.79
CA ASN A 266 10.64 -4.08 -1.82
C ASN A 266 11.84 -3.96 -0.88
N THR A 267 13.02 -3.61 -1.42
CA THR A 267 14.22 -3.39 -0.62
C THR A 267 14.05 -2.21 0.33
N GLU A 268 13.52 -1.07 -0.13
CA GLU A 268 13.23 0.09 0.73
C GLU A 268 12.23 -0.25 1.85
N ASN A 269 11.21 -1.06 1.55
CA ASN A 269 10.26 -1.49 2.57
C ASN A 269 10.91 -2.45 3.59
N LEU A 270 11.74 -3.40 3.14
CA LEU A 270 12.49 -4.30 4.01
C LEU A 270 13.45 -3.53 4.92
N LEU A 271 14.21 -2.57 4.37
CA LEU A 271 15.10 -1.71 5.15
C LEU A 271 14.33 -0.87 6.17
N LYS A 272 13.16 -0.32 5.80
CA LYS A 272 12.29 0.40 6.73
C LYS A 272 11.84 -0.51 7.88
N LYS A 273 11.41 -1.73 7.58
CA LYS A 273 10.97 -2.72 8.58
C LYS A 273 12.11 -3.16 9.48
N GLU A 274 13.29 -3.44 8.91
CA GLU A 274 14.48 -3.82 9.67
C GLU A 274 14.94 -2.68 10.59
N ARG A 275 14.92 -1.43 10.10
CA ARG A 275 15.20 -0.25 10.93
C ARG A 275 14.20 -0.11 12.07
N TYR A 276 12.91 -0.34 11.81
CA TYR A 276 11.86 -0.33 12.85
C TYR A 276 12.16 -1.40 13.91
N THR A 277 12.41 -2.64 13.51
CA THR A 277 12.75 -3.75 14.42
C THR A 277 14.02 -3.47 15.22
N ARG A 278 15.07 -2.95 14.58
CA ARG A 278 16.32 -2.60 15.26
C ARG A 278 16.11 -1.52 16.32
N LEU A 279 15.39 -0.45 15.99
CA LEU A 279 15.07 0.61 16.96
C LEU A 279 14.22 0.08 18.11
N ASN A 280 13.25 -0.80 17.83
CA ASN A 280 12.43 -1.43 18.85
C ASN A 280 13.26 -2.28 19.81
N ASN A 281 14.20 -3.08 19.29
CA ASN A 281 15.10 -3.92 20.10
C ASN A 281 16.06 -3.07 20.94
N LEU A 282 16.55 -1.95 20.41
CA LEU A 282 17.37 -1.00 21.19
C LEU A 282 16.54 -0.34 22.30
N ALA A 283 15.28 0.02 22.01
CA ALA A 283 14.38 0.58 23.02
C ALA A 283 14.03 -0.45 24.11
N ASP A 284 13.85 -1.73 23.75
CA ASP A 284 13.70 -2.84 24.71
C ASP A 284 14.90 -2.92 25.67
N ALA A 285 16.11 -2.93 25.11
CA ALA A 285 17.36 -2.96 25.88
C ALA A 285 17.52 -1.72 26.77
N ILE A 286 17.07 -0.54 26.33
CA ILE A 286 17.21 0.70 27.11
C ILE A 286 16.12 0.83 28.19
N LEU A 287 14.87 0.46 27.91
CA LEU A 287 13.71 0.75 28.77
C LEU A 287 13.28 -0.42 29.63
N GLN A 288 13.18 -1.62 29.05
CA GLN A 288 12.68 -2.80 29.76
C GLN A 288 13.83 -3.58 30.41
N ASN A 289 14.92 -3.76 29.66
CA ASN A 289 16.10 -4.52 30.08
C ASN A 289 17.29 -3.59 30.35
N THR A 290 17.04 -2.42 30.95
CA THR A 290 18.05 -1.39 31.17
C THR A 290 19.32 -1.96 31.82
N PRO A 291 20.51 -1.82 31.20
CA PRO A 291 21.74 -2.38 31.73
C PRO A 291 22.07 -1.80 33.11
N GLN A 292 22.55 -2.68 34.00
CA GLN A 292 23.11 -2.23 35.29
C GLN A 292 24.47 -1.54 35.12
N ASN A 293 25.23 -1.92 34.07
CA ASN A 293 26.50 -1.31 33.74
C ASN A 293 26.29 0.04 33.02
N PRO A 294 26.75 1.17 33.57
CA PRO A 294 26.62 2.48 32.94
C PRO A 294 27.27 2.58 31.56
N ASP A 295 28.38 1.87 31.32
CA ASP A 295 29.09 1.92 30.03
C ASP A 295 28.32 1.23 28.91
N GLU A 296 27.60 0.15 29.24
CA GLU A 296 26.72 -0.54 28.32
C GLU A 296 25.50 0.32 27.97
N LEU A 297 24.85 0.92 28.97
CA LEU A 297 23.75 1.88 28.75
C LEU A 297 24.22 3.07 27.90
N ASN A 298 25.41 3.61 28.17
CA ASN A 298 25.98 4.69 27.36
C ASN A 298 26.22 4.28 25.91
N SER A 299 26.61 3.03 25.67
CA SER A 299 26.83 2.50 24.31
C SER A 299 25.51 2.39 23.54
N LEU A 300 24.46 1.87 24.19
CA LEU A 300 23.10 1.81 23.61
C LEU A 300 22.56 3.22 23.33
N LEU A 301 22.70 4.16 24.27
CA LEU A 301 22.27 5.55 24.08
C LEU A 301 23.02 6.25 22.94
N ARG A 302 24.31 5.95 22.74
CA ARG A 302 25.08 6.45 21.59
C ARG A 302 24.57 5.91 20.27
N GLU A 303 24.21 4.62 20.21
CA GLU A 303 23.68 4.00 19.00
C GLU A 303 22.38 4.67 18.53
N VAL A 304 21.52 5.07 19.48
CA VAL A 304 20.28 5.82 19.20
C VAL A 304 20.44 7.35 19.21
N GLN A 305 21.65 7.87 19.38
CA GLN A 305 21.99 9.30 19.41
C GLN A 305 21.31 10.11 20.56
N MET A 306 20.99 9.46 21.67
CA MET A 306 20.31 10.03 22.84
C MET A 306 21.22 10.20 24.06
N GLN A 307 22.53 10.37 23.87
CA GLN A 307 23.52 10.55 24.94
C GLN A 307 23.83 12.02 25.26
N GLU A 308 23.45 12.94 24.38
CA GLU A 308 23.95 14.32 24.40
C GLU A 308 23.17 15.24 25.35
N LEU A 309 21.89 14.96 25.60
CA LEU A 309 21.02 15.84 26.39
C LEU A 309 20.83 15.25 27.79
N ASP A 310 20.56 16.12 28.77
CA ASP A 310 20.62 15.80 30.20
C ASP A 310 19.39 15.07 30.74
N SER A 311 18.24 15.19 30.07
CA SER A 311 16.96 14.76 30.61
C SER A 311 16.23 13.77 29.70
N TYR A 312 15.50 12.87 30.34
CA TYR A 312 14.73 11.81 29.71
C TYR A 312 13.30 11.79 30.26
N GLN A 313 12.35 11.50 29.38
CA GLN A 313 10.95 11.30 29.73
C GLN A 313 10.35 10.23 28.84
N ALA A 314 9.51 9.37 29.39
CA ALA A 314 8.79 8.35 28.66
C ALA A 314 7.29 8.64 28.61
N ILE A 315 6.66 8.25 27.52
CA ILE A 315 5.21 8.26 27.35
C ILE A 315 4.82 6.87 26.89
N ALA A 316 3.99 6.18 27.67
CA ALA A 316 3.42 4.89 27.24
C ALA A 316 1.93 5.03 26.96
N PHE A 317 1.39 4.18 26.11
CA PHE A 317 -0.03 4.13 25.86
C PHE A 317 -0.50 2.70 25.60
N SER A 318 -1.77 2.46 25.88
CA SER A 318 -2.47 1.22 25.57
C SER A 318 -3.79 1.53 24.85
N THR A 319 -4.19 0.62 23.94
CA THR A 319 -5.43 0.71 23.16
C THR A 319 -5.95 -0.70 22.89
N LYS A 320 -7.28 -0.87 22.90
CA LYS A 320 -7.96 -2.15 22.63
C LYS A 320 -8.71 -2.15 21.28
N ASP A 321 -8.34 -1.24 20.38
CA ASP A 321 -9.03 -1.07 19.09
C ASP A 321 -8.84 -2.26 18.14
N THR A 322 -9.87 -2.56 17.33
CA THR A 322 -9.87 -3.59 16.29
C THR A 322 -8.75 -3.44 15.25
N ASN A 323 -8.32 -2.23 14.92
CA ASN A 323 -7.19 -1.94 14.03
C ASN A 323 -5.91 -1.57 14.82
N THR A 324 -5.64 -2.30 15.91
CA THR A 324 -4.60 -1.99 16.91
C THR A 324 -3.26 -1.53 16.30
N GLN A 325 -2.73 -2.23 15.28
CA GLN A 325 -1.39 -1.94 14.76
C GLN A 325 -1.30 -0.61 14.02
N LEU A 326 -2.25 -0.32 13.12
CA LEU A 326 -2.26 0.94 12.37
C LEU A 326 -2.45 2.13 13.31
N MET A 327 -3.30 1.97 14.33
CA MET A 327 -3.49 2.99 15.37
C MET A 327 -2.24 3.23 16.19
N LYS A 328 -1.54 2.17 16.62
CA LYS A 328 -0.25 2.30 17.31
C LYS A 328 0.77 3.06 16.48
N GLU A 329 0.90 2.73 15.19
CA GLU A 329 1.81 3.44 14.27
C GLU A 329 1.45 4.93 14.15
N ARG A 330 0.16 5.27 14.03
CA ARG A 330 -0.32 6.66 13.98
C ARG A 330 -0.01 7.41 15.28
N ILE A 331 -0.27 6.81 16.44
CA ILE A 331 0.01 7.42 17.75
C ILE A 331 1.52 7.62 17.95
N ILE A 332 2.33 6.61 17.65
CA ILE A 332 3.80 6.72 17.75
C ILE A 332 4.31 7.83 16.82
N ALA A 333 3.82 7.91 15.58
CA ALA A 333 4.20 8.95 14.65
C ALA A 333 3.90 10.36 15.19
N LEU A 334 2.71 10.57 15.76
CA LEU A 334 2.33 11.84 16.40
C LEU A 334 3.20 12.14 17.62
N LEU A 335 3.38 11.18 18.54
CA LEU A 335 4.18 11.39 19.75
C LEU A 335 5.62 11.78 19.42
N ARG A 336 6.21 11.18 18.37
CA ARG A 336 7.57 11.51 17.90
C ARG A 336 7.71 12.94 17.36
N THR A 337 6.62 13.65 17.08
CA THR A 337 6.68 15.07 16.70
C THR A 337 6.96 16.00 17.89
N LEU A 338 6.77 15.53 19.13
CA LEU A 338 6.95 16.35 20.34
C LEU A 338 8.41 16.78 20.53
N ARG A 339 9.36 15.90 20.20
CA ARG A 339 10.81 16.15 20.31
C ARG A 339 11.56 15.39 19.22
N VAL A 340 12.64 16.00 18.74
CA VAL A 340 13.49 15.43 17.67
C VAL A 340 14.13 14.10 18.08
N LYS A 341 14.72 14.05 19.29
CA LYS A 341 15.41 12.86 19.79
C LYS A 341 14.43 11.96 20.54
N SER A 342 13.96 10.93 19.85
CA SER A 342 13.03 9.95 20.39
C SER A 342 13.29 8.55 19.85
N ILE A 343 13.06 7.54 20.67
CA ILE A 343 12.93 6.13 20.26
C ILE A 343 11.60 5.60 20.74
N PHE A 344 11.05 4.61 20.03
CA PHE A 344 9.79 3.98 20.38
C PHE A 344 10.02 2.50 20.69
N PHE A 345 9.09 1.97 21.45
CA PHE A 345 9.02 0.59 21.86
C PHE A 345 7.58 0.11 21.69
N ASP A 346 7.38 -1.02 21.02
CA ASP A 346 6.07 -1.55 20.69
C ASP A 346 5.97 -3.02 21.12
N GLN A 347 4.99 -3.29 22.00
CA GLN A 347 4.64 -4.62 22.48
C GLN A 347 3.16 -4.90 22.24
N LEU A 348 2.72 -6.13 22.52
CA LEU A 348 1.34 -6.55 22.28
C LEU A 348 0.32 -5.65 23.01
N ASN A 349 0.56 -5.35 24.30
CA ASN A 349 -0.41 -4.68 25.17
C ASN A 349 -0.19 -3.17 25.34
N TYR A 350 1.01 -2.67 25.07
CA TYR A 350 1.33 -1.25 25.18
C TYR A 350 2.43 -0.87 24.19
N SER A 351 2.54 0.42 23.92
CA SER A 351 3.68 1.00 23.22
C SER A 351 4.19 2.19 24.02
N ALA A 352 5.49 2.47 23.95
CA ALA A 352 6.13 3.56 24.66
C ALA A 352 7.05 4.36 23.74
N VAL A 353 7.23 5.64 24.04
CA VAL A 353 8.18 6.52 23.38
C VAL A 353 9.06 7.16 24.44
N LEU A 354 10.37 6.98 24.33
CA LEU A 354 11.38 7.64 25.15
C LEU A 354 11.89 8.87 24.42
N PHE A 355 11.96 9.99 25.13
CA PHE A 355 12.47 11.26 24.64
C PHE A 355 13.75 11.64 25.38
N ASN A 356 14.67 12.31 24.70
CA ASN A 356 15.86 12.94 25.27
C ASN A 356 15.85 14.42 24.87
N PHE A 357 15.90 15.33 25.83
CA PHE A 357 15.86 16.77 25.63
C PHE A 357 16.54 17.51 26.79
N ASN A 358 16.81 18.80 26.67
CA ASN A 358 17.38 19.57 27.78
C ASN A 358 16.28 19.93 28.78
N GLU A 359 16.57 19.94 30.07
CA GLU A 359 15.59 20.35 31.09
C GLU A 359 15.01 21.75 30.81
N SER A 360 15.82 22.65 30.24
CA SER A 360 15.42 24.00 29.83
C SER A 360 14.34 24.04 28.75
N ASP A 361 14.19 22.98 27.93
CA ASP A 361 13.14 22.87 26.93
C ASP A 361 11.76 22.58 27.55
N GLY A 362 11.73 22.28 28.85
CA GLY A 362 10.54 21.95 29.62
C GLY A 362 10.06 20.51 29.42
N LYS A 363 9.49 19.92 30.48
CA LYS A 363 8.87 18.58 30.40
C LYS A 363 7.70 18.55 29.43
N ILE A 364 7.46 17.41 28.80
CA ILE A 364 6.25 17.16 28.04
C ILE A 364 5.07 17.12 29.02
N THR A 365 4.03 17.90 28.72
CA THR A 365 2.88 18.11 29.61
C THR A 365 1.62 17.41 29.11
N LYS A 366 0.72 17.10 30.06
CA LYS A 366 -0.62 16.57 29.77
C LYS A 366 -1.41 17.46 28.79
N LEU A 367 -1.27 18.78 28.89
CA LEU A 367 -1.94 19.74 28.01
C LEU A 367 -1.41 19.67 26.56
N GLN A 368 -0.11 19.47 26.37
CA GLN A 368 0.46 19.28 25.02
C GLN A 368 -0.08 18.00 24.39
N LEU A 369 -0.12 16.91 25.16
CA LEU A 369 -0.63 15.63 24.68
C LEU A 369 -2.12 15.64 24.38
N SER A 370 -2.92 16.30 25.23
CA SER A 370 -4.37 16.41 24.99
C SER A 370 -4.68 17.18 23.71
N ARG A 371 -3.86 18.17 23.34
CA ARG A 371 -3.98 18.90 22.07
C ARG A 371 -3.53 18.06 20.89
N LEU A 372 -2.39 17.37 21.02
CA LEU A 372 -1.82 16.56 19.95
C LEU A 372 -2.70 15.35 19.59
N LEU A 373 -3.33 14.74 20.60
CA LEU A 373 -4.12 13.51 20.45
C LEU A 373 -5.64 13.76 20.50
N ALA A 374 -6.11 15.00 20.37
CA ALA A 374 -7.52 15.35 20.53
C ALA A 374 -8.45 14.47 19.67
N GLU A 375 -8.20 14.43 18.35
CA GLU A 375 -8.99 13.61 17.41
C GLU A 375 -8.97 12.13 17.77
N LEU A 376 -7.80 11.58 18.12
CA LEU A 376 -7.65 10.16 18.46
C LEU A 376 -8.33 9.78 19.77
N LEU A 377 -8.37 10.70 20.73
CA LEU A 377 -9.05 10.51 22.01
C LEU A 377 -10.57 10.60 21.87
N GLU A 378 -11.07 11.36 20.89
CA GLU A 378 -12.49 11.40 20.54
C GLU A 378 -12.92 10.16 19.74
N GLU A 379 -12.07 9.67 18.83
CA GLU A 379 -12.33 8.48 18.01
C GLU A 379 -12.22 7.16 18.81
N ASN A 380 -11.42 7.14 19.88
CA ASN A 380 -11.10 5.92 20.60
C ASN A 380 -11.15 6.10 22.11
N ASP A 381 -12.30 5.76 22.67
CA ASP A 381 -12.54 5.80 24.11
C ASP A 381 -11.55 4.91 24.89
N THR A 382 -11.05 3.81 24.31
CA THR A 382 -10.17 2.85 25.01
C THR A 382 -8.73 3.35 25.17
N LEU A 383 -8.33 4.37 24.39
CA LEU A 383 -6.98 4.90 24.41
C LEU A 383 -6.66 5.48 25.80
N THR A 384 -5.55 5.02 26.37
CA THR A 384 -5.01 5.51 27.63
C THR A 384 -3.54 5.81 27.47
N VAL A 385 -3.10 6.99 27.93
CA VAL A 385 -1.73 7.48 27.81
C VAL A 385 -1.17 7.80 29.20
N ALA A 386 -0.04 7.22 29.54
CA ALA A 386 0.74 7.47 30.74
C ALA A 386 1.97 8.31 30.44
N VAL A 387 2.26 9.27 31.32
CA VAL A 387 3.43 10.16 31.20
C VAL A 387 4.30 10.04 32.43
N SER A 388 5.56 9.67 32.24
CA SER A 388 6.54 9.57 33.33
C SER A 388 6.94 10.94 33.87
N SER A 389 7.59 10.92 35.03
CA SER A 389 8.39 12.06 35.49
C SER A 389 9.61 12.30 34.60
N LEU A 390 10.22 13.48 34.74
CA LEU A 390 11.48 13.83 34.09
C LEU A 390 12.63 13.27 34.94
N LYS A 391 13.57 12.55 34.31
CA LYS A 391 14.73 11.97 35.00
C LYS A 391 16.02 12.19 34.23
N SER A 392 17.13 12.19 34.96
CA SER A 392 18.46 12.06 34.36
C SER A 392 18.70 10.63 33.86
N ARG A 393 19.86 10.40 33.25
CA ARG A 393 20.27 9.12 32.67
C ARG A 393 20.16 7.94 33.65
N GLU A 394 20.52 8.15 34.91
CA GLU A 394 20.51 7.10 35.95
C GLU A 394 19.09 6.63 36.27
N GLY A 395 18.09 7.47 36.01
CA GLY A 395 16.69 7.20 36.25
C GLY A 395 15.96 6.54 35.09
N ILE A 396 16.60 6.28 33.94
CA ILE A 396 15.94 5.72 32.74
C ILE A 396 15.19 4.42 33.06
N LYS A 397 15.79 3.53 33.84
CA LYS A 397 15.19 2.24 34.26
C LYS A 397 13.82 2.38 34.95
N GLU A 398 13.56 3.53 35.56
CA GLU A 398 12.33 3.78 36.30
C GLU A 398 11.23 4.41 35.42
N LEU A 399 11.58 4.95 34.24
CA LEU A 399 10.64 5.69 33.39
C LEU A 399 9.54 4.78 32.84
N LEU A 400 9.92 3.63 32.27
CA LEU A 400 8.95 2.68 31.75
C LEU A 400 8.11 2.08 32.88
N ILE A 401 8.74 1.75 34.02
CA ILE A 401 8.04 1.24 35.21
C ILE A 401 6.97 2.23 35.68
N GLU A 402 7.29 3.52 35.80
CA GLU A 402 6.30 4.56 36.15
C GLU A 402 5.13 4.58 35.17
N CYS A 403 5.41 4.53 33.87
CA CYS A 403 4.36 4.52 32.86
C CYS A 403 3.47 3.27 32.96
N LEU A 404 4.04 2.09 33.15
CA LEU A 404 3.28 0.84 33.27
C LEU A 404 2.46 0.78 34.56
N ASP A 405 3.02 1.26 35.67
CA ASP A 405 2.33 1.44 36.95
C ASP A 405 1.11 2.36 36.77
N ILE A 406 1.26 3.46 36.04
CA ILE A 406 0.16 4.38 35.74
C ILE A 406 -0.91 3.70 34.88
N LEU A 407 -0.53 3.00 33.81
CA LEU A 407 -1.47 2.29 32.94
C LEU A 407 -2.25 1.23 33.72
N ARG A 408 -1.57 0.38 34.49
CA ARG A 408 -2.18 -0.65 35.34
C ARG A 408 -3.14 -0.06 36.35
N PHE A 409 -2.76 1.04 37.01
CA PHE A 409 -3.66 1.72 37.94
C PHE A 409 -4.90 2.27 37.23
N ASN A 410 -4.74 2.89 36.06
CA ASN A 410 -5.85 3.51 35.33
C ASN A 410 -6.83 2.49 34.72
N GLU A 411 -6.40 1.25 34.50
CA GLU A 411 -7.28 0.14 34.11
C GLU A 411 -8.32 -0.20 35.19
N THR A 412 -7.94 -0.10 36.46
CA THR A 412 -8.80 -0.40 37.61
C THR A 412 -9.44 0.87 38.20
N PHE A 413 -8.72 1.98 38.21
CA PHE A 413 -9.11 3.26 38.82
C PHE A 413 -8.98 4.38 37.78
N TYR A 414 -10.03 4.55 36.97
CA TYR A 414 -9.95 5.46 35.83
C TYR A 414 -9.93 6.94 36.25
N ASN A 415 -8.85 7.63 35.89
CA ASN A 415 -8.58 9.05 36.16
C ASN A 415 -8.51 9.92 34.90
N GLY A 416 -8.93 9.37 33.76
CA GLY A 416 -8.95 10.05 32.46
C GLY A 416 -8.05 9.40 31.41
N PRO A 417 -8.06 9.93 30.18
CA PRO A 417 -7.35 9.35 29.04
C PRO A 417 -5.84 9.60 29.08
N ILE A 418 -5.39 10.68 29.74
CA ILE A 418 -3.97 11.02 29.90
C ILE A 418 -3.69 11.18 31.39
N VAL A 419 -2.76 10.39 31.91
CA VAL A 419 -2.48 10.29 33.34
C VAL A 419 -0.99 10.42 33.60
N THR A 420 -0.64 11.17 34.63
CA THR A 420 0.72 11.35 35.12
C THR A 420 0.86 10.74 36.51
N LEU A 421 2.09 10.53 36.97
CA LEU A 421 2.32 10.08 38.35
C LEU A 421 1.76 11.06 39.40
N ALA A 422 1.71 12.36 39.07
CA ALA A 422 1.13 13.38 39.95
C ALA A 422 -0.40 13.23 40.08
N ASP A 423 -1.09 12.77 39.03
CA ASP A 423 -2.53 12.52 39.05
C ASP A 423 -2.88 11.31 39.95
N ILE A 424 -1.95 10.36 40.12
CA ILE A 424 -2.10 9.20 41.02
C ILE A 424 -1.85 9.57 42.48
N GLY A 425 -0.90 10.48 42.73
CA GLY A 425 -0.64 11.01 44.06
C GLY A 425 -0.25 9.93 45.08
N VAL A 426 -0.97 9.87 46.21
CA VAL A 426 -0.69 8.93 47.32
C VAL A 426 -0.89 7.47 46.93
N PHE A 427 -1.72 7.19 45.92
CA PHE A 427 -2.02 5.83 45.50
C PHE A 427 -0.83 5.12 44.86
N LYS A 428 0.21 5.86 44.46
CA LYS A 428 1.43 5.30 43.85
C LYS A 428 2.12 4.26 44.73
N ASN A 429 1.98 4.37 46.05
CA ASN A 429 2.59 3.44 47.00
C ASN A 429 1.91 2.07 46.98
N PHE A 430 0.64 2.00 46.59
CA PHE A 430 -0.12 0.75 46.48
C PHE A 430 0.12 0.04 45.13
N ILE A 431 0.65 0.76 44.13
CA ILE A 431 0.90 0.20 42.79
C ILE A 431 2.16 -0.67 42.78
N ARG A 432 3.22 -0.27 43.50
CA ARG A 432 4.56 -0.90 43.41
C ARG A 432 4.66 -2.30 44.01
N GLU A 433 3.68 -2.73 44.81
CA GLU A 433 3.70 -4.01 45.53
C GLU A 433 2.53 -4.94 45.13
N ASP A 434 1.85 -4.64 44.01
CA ASP A 434 0.61 -5.33 43.58
C ASP A 434 -0.49 -5.37 44.66
N GLN A 435 -0.45 -4.43 45.60
CA GLN A 435 -1.40 -4.29 46.71
C GLN A 435 -2.63 -3.45 46.34
N LEU A 436 -2.99 -3.40 45.05
CA LEU A 436 -4.19 -2.68 44.61
C LEU A 436 -5.47 -3.29 45.21
N GLU A 437 -5.45 -4.59 45.54
CA GLU A 437 -6.52 -5.28 46.26
C GLU A 437 -6.63 -4.82 47.72
N ASN A 438 -5.53 -4.41 48.37
CA ASN A 438 -5.56 -3.91 49.75
C ASN A 438 -6.27 -2.55 49.86
N LEU A 439 -6.47 -1.83 48.75
CA LEU A 439 -7.29 -0.62 48.73
C LEU A 439 -8.76 -0.91 49.09
N ASP A 440 -9.22 -2.15 48.92
CA ASP A 440 -10.57 -2.56 49.33
C ASP A 440 -10.75 -2.55 50.84
N GLU A 441 -9.70 -2.87 51.59
CA GLU A 441 -9.73 -2.86 53.05
C GLU A 441 -9.88 -1.43 53.60
N LEU A 442 -9.48 -0.42 52.83
CA LEU A 442 -9.60 0.99 53.20
C LEU A 442 -11.03 1.53 53.03
N ILE A 443 -11.91 0.80 52.34
CA ILE A 443 -13.26 1.27 52.03
C ILE A 443 -14.24 0.67 53.05
N PRO A 444 -14.93 1.52 53.85
CA PRO A 444 -15.93 1.03 54.79
C PRO A 444 -17.05 0.27 54.06
N ARG A 445 -17.40 -0.94 54.55
CA ARG A 445 -18.47 -1.77 53.95
C ARG A 445 -19.81 -1.02 53.81
N ALA A 446 -20.15 -0.16 54.77
CA ALA A 446 -21.35 0.66 54.72
C ALA A 446 -21.35 1.65 53.54
N LEU A 447 -20.18 2.20 53.17
CA LEU A 447 -20.04 3.07 52.02
C LEU A 447 -20.22 2.32 50.70
N TYR A 448 -19.69 1.09 50.60
CA TYR A 448 -19.95 0.20 49.46
C TYR A 448 -21.45 -0.08 49.29
N GLN A 449 -22.13 -0.46 50.38
CA GLN A 449 -23.58 -0.68 50.37
C GLN A 449 -24.36 0.58 49.99
N LEU A 450 -23.90 1.76 50.39
CA LEU A 450 -24.50 3.03 49.99
C LEU A 450 -24.35 3.26 48.48
N ALA A 451 -23.16 3.01 47.93
CA ALA A 451 -22.88 3.16 46.50
C ALA A 451 -23.71 2.20 45.62
N GLU A 452 -23.97 0.98 46.09
CA GLU A 452 -24.77 -0.03 45.39
C GLU A 452 -26.28 0.22 45.52
N ASN A 453 -26.77 0.41 46.76
CA ASN A 453 -28.20 0.40 47.05
C ASN A 453 -28.86 1.79 47.01
N ASN A 454 -28.07 2.86 47.20
CA ASN A 454 -28.57 4.23 47.31
C ASN A 454 -27.65 5.22 46.57
N TYR A 455 -27.40 4.95 45.29
CA TYR A 455 -26.41 5.70 44.52
C TYR A 455 -26.65 7.21 44.49
N ASP A 456 -27.90 7.70 44.53
CA ASP A 456 -28.19 9.14 44.62
C ASP A 456 -27.62 9.81 45.89
N LEU A 457 -27.60 9.08 47.01
CA LEU A 457 -27.03 9.56 48.27
C LEU A 457 -25.50 9.53 48.20
N PHE A 458 -24.94 8.44 47.65
CA PHE A 458 -23.50 8.34 47.38
C PHE A 458 -23.04 9.48 46.44
N GLU A 459 -23.77 9.77 45.38
CA GLU A 459 -23.44 10.83 44.43
C GLU A 459 -23.53 12.22 45.07
N THR A 460 -24.47 12.39 46.00
CA THR A 460 -24.55 13.62 46.80
C THR A 460 -23.31 13.78 47.70
N LEU A 461 -22.87 12.70 48.36
CA LEU A 461 -21.65 12.70 49.17
C LEU A 461 -20.39 12.98 48.32
N TYR A 462 -20.27 12.34 47.16
CA TYR A 462 -19.18 12.59 46.22
C TYR A 462 -19.15 14.05 45.74
N SER A 463 -20.29 14.57 45.28
CA SER A 463 -20.39 15.96 44.83
C SER A 463 -20.12 16.96 45.96
N PHE A 464 -20.47 16.60 47.20
CA PHE A 464 -20.13 17.39 48.38
C PHE A 464 -18.62 17.52 48.56
N PHE A 465 -17.87 16.42 48.45
CA PHE A 465 -16.40 16.45 48.52
C PHE A 465 -15.77 17.25 47.36
N GLN A 466 -16.23 17.06 46.13
CA GLN A 466 -15.73 17.81 44.97
C GLN A 466 -15.90 19.32 45.07
N ASN A 467 -16.97 19.76 45.76
CA ASN A 467 -17.29 21.18 45.95
C ASN A 467 -16.80 21.70 47.30
N ASN A 468 -15.64 21.21 47.77
CA ASN A 468 -14.99 21.65 49.01
C ASN A 468 -15.93 21.63 50.23
N ARG A 469 -16.83 20.64 50.29
CA ARG A 469 -17.79 20.45 51.40
C ARG A 469 -18.74 21.65 51.57
N ASN A 470 -19.05 22.34 50.47
CA ASN A 470 -19.92 23.50 50.45
C ASN A 470 -21.32 23.15 49.94
N TYR A 471 -22.31 23.15 50.84
CA TYR A 471 -23.70 22.82 50.50
C TYR A 471 -24.29 23.63 49.34
N LYS A 472 -23.94 24.91 49.20
CA LYS A 472 -24.46 25.77 48.14
C LYS A 472 -23.86 25.38 46.79
N GLN A 473 -22.54 25.26 46.73
CA GLN A 473 -21.83 24.85 45.51
C GLN A 473 -22.24 23.43 45.07
N THR A 474 -22.38 22.50 46.02
CA THR A 474 -22.92 21.15 45.74
C THR A 474 -24.34 21.21 45.19
N SER A 475 -25.19 22.08 45.75
CA SER A 475 -26.57 22.24 45.28
C SER A 475 -26.64 22.79 43.84
N GLU A 476 -25.77 23.75 43.51
CA GLU A 476 -25.61 24.29 42.17
C GLU A 476 -25.08 23.21 41.20
N ALA A 477 -24.02 22.49 41.57
CA ALA A 477 -23.40 21.45 40.75
C ALA A 477 -24.34 20.26 40.47
N MET A 478 -25.22 19.91 41.41
CA MET A 478 -26.20 18.83 41.24
C MET A 478 -27.56 19.31 40.71
N PHE A 479 -27.74 20.62 40.46
CA PHE A 479 -29.04 21.21 40.10
C PHE A 479 -30.17 20.87 41.08
N LEU A 480 -29.87 20.85 42.38
CA LEU A 480 -30.81 20.56 43.46
C LEU A 480 -30.92 21.76 44.40
N HIS A 481 -32.01 21.85 45.16
CA HIS A 481 -32.14 22.88 46.20
C HIS A 481 -31.21 22.56 47.39
N SER A 482 -30.56 23.57 48.00
CA SER A 482 -29.59 23.34 49.09
C SER A 482 -30.17 22.62 50.31
N LYS A 483 -31.48 22.79 50.59
CA LYS A 483 -32.18 22.01 51.63
C LYS A 483 -32.21 20.51 51.32
N THR A 484 -32.36 20.15 50.05
CA THR A 484 -32.36 18.74 49.60
C THR A 484 -30.98 18.12 49.76
N ILE A 485 -29.91 18.85 49.41
CA ILE A 485 -28.53 18.41 49.65
C ILE A 485 -28.29 18.17 51.15
N ARG A 486 -28.67 19.13 52.01
CA ARG A 486 -28.54 18.97 53.46
C ARG A 486 -29.32 17.76 53.98
N TYR A 487 -30.56 17.57 53.54
CA TYR A 487 -31.36 16.40 53.90
C TYR A 487 -30.68 15.08 53.49
N ARG A 488 -30.17 15.01 52.25
CA ARG A 488 -29.46 13.82 51.75
C ARG A 488 -28.18 13.54 52.53
N LEU A 489 -27.38 14.56 52.84
CA LEU A 489 -26.14 14.41 53.62
C LEU A 489 -26.42 14.01 55.08
N ASN A 490 -27.45 14.58 55.72
CA ASN A 490 -27.88 14.13 57.06
C ASN A 490 -28.29 12.65 57.03
N LYS A 491 -28.96 12.20 55.97
CA LYS A 491 -29.32 10.78 55.79
C LYS A 491 -28.07 9.92 55.57
N VAL A 492 -27.05 10.43 54.88
CA VAL A 492 -25.75 9.75 54.73
C VAL A 492 -25.05 9.59 56.07
N GLU A 493 -25.01 10.63 56.91
CA GLU A 493 -24.43 10.55 58.27
C GLU A 493 -25.11 9.46 59.10
N GLN A 494 -26.44 9.38 59.04
CA GLN A 494 -27.21 8.35 59.75
C GLN A 494 -26.97 6.93 59.22
N LEU A 495 -26.86 6.76 57.89
CA LEU A 495 -26.68 5.44 57.27
C LEU A 495 -25.26 4.90 57.43
N LEU A 496 -24.26 5.78 57.45
CA LEU A 496 -22.86 5.40 57.59
C LEU A 496 -22.37 5.42 59.04
N ASP A 497 -23.19 5.96 59.96
CA ASP A 497 -22.83 6.20 61.38
C ASP A 497 -21.53 7.01 61.51
N ILE A 498 -21.49 8.16 60.82
CA ILE A 498 -20.33 9.05 60.76
C ILE A 498 -20.67 10.48 61.13
N ASP A 499 -19.64 11.21 61.54
CA ASP A 499 -19.68 12.66 61.75
C ASP A 499 -18.92 13.36 60.61
N LEU A 500 -19.63 14.06 59.73
CA LEU A 500 -19.00 14.84 58.65
C LEU A 500 -18.31 16.12 59.16
N ALA A 501 -18.37 16.43 60.46
CA ALA A 501 -17.52 17.44 61.07
C ALA A 501 -16.17 16.88 61.55
N ASN A 502 -16.03 15.56 61.70
CA ASN A 502 -14.79 14.94 62.16
C ASN A 502 -13.75 14.90 61.03
N PRO A 503 -12.59 15.57 61.15
CA PRO A 503 -11.64 15.70 60.04
C PRO A 503 -11.06 14.36 59.55
N LEU A 504 -10.79 13.42 60.47
CA LEU A 504 -10.17 12.14 60.13
C LEU A 504 -11.17 11.17 59.51
N GLN A 505 -12.39 11.08 60.06
CA GLN A 505 -13.46 10.31 59.43
C GLN A 505 -13.76 10.87 58.05
N LEU A 506 -13.85 12.19 57.91
CA LEU A 506 -14.15 12.82 56.65
C LEU A 506 -13.07 12.54 55.60
N LEU A 507 -11.78 12.62 55.95
CA LEU A 507 -10.68 12.27 55.04
C LEU A 507 -10.77 10.81 54.58
N ASN A 508 -11.02 9.87 55.50
CA ASN A 508 -11.14 8.45 55.16
C ASN A 508 -12.30 8.19 54.20
N TYR A 509 -13.47 8.77 54.47
CA TYR A 509 -14.65 8.63 53.62
C TYR A 509 -14.49 9.39 52.29
N GLU A 510 -13.80 10.52 52.27
CA GLU A 510 -13.47 11.26 51.05
C GLU A 510 -12.61 10.40 50.12
N ILE A 511 -11.49 9.87 50.63
CA ILE A 511 -10.62 8.94 49.88
C ILE A 511 -11.41 7.74 49.37
N ALA A 512 -12.15 7.05 50.25
CA ALA A 512 -12.93 5.87 49.89
C ALA A 512 -13.98 6.18 48.80
N THR A 513 -14.64 7.35 48.87
CA THR A 513 -15.62 7.78 47.87
C THR A 513 -14.96 8.02 46.51
N TYR A 514 -13.79 8.65 46.45
CA TYR A 514 -13.03 8.81 45.22
C TYR A 514 -12.62 7.46 44.62
N ILE A 515 -12.15 6.52 45.45
CA ILE A 515 -11.76 5.17 45.00
C ILE A 515 -12.94 4.45 44.33
N ILE A 516 -14.10 4.40 45.00
CA ILE A 516 -15.33 3.79 44.45
C ILE A 516 -15.70 4.45 43.12
N LYS A 517 -15.66 5.78 43.04
CA LYS A 517 -16.02 6.52 41.82
C LYS A 517 -15.07 6.22 40.65
N MET A 518 -13.77 6.17 40.90
CA MET A 518 -12.77 5.85 39.87
C MET A 518 -12.93 4.43 39.33
N ARG A 519 -13.22 3.45 40.22
CA ARG A 519 -13.53 2.07 39.81
C ARG A 519 -14.79 1.99 38.95
N ARG A 520 -15.86 2.66 39.38
CA ARG A 520 -17.11 2.68 38.61
C ARG A 520 -16.89 3.24 37.20
N ARG A 521 -16.13 4.33 37.06
CA ARG A 521 -15.76 4.88 35.75
C ARG A 521 -14.92 3.92 34.92
N ALA A 522 -14.00 3.17 35.54
CA ALA A 522 -13.23 2.15 34.85
C ALA A 522 -14.11 1.02 34.31
N LEU A 523 -15.07 0.54 35.10
CA LEU A 523 -16.05 -0.47 34.68
C LEU A 523 -16.92 0.02 33.52
N GLU A 524 -17.45 1.25 33.59
CA GLU A 524 -18.23 1.89 32.52
C GLU A 524 -17.42 1.97 31.22
N LYS A 525 -16.14 2.32 31.32
CA LYS A 525 -15.21 2.37 30.18
C LYS A 525 -14.97 0.99 29.56
N GLN A 526 -14.82 -0.04 30.39
CA GLN A 526 -14.62 -1.43 29.92
C GLN A 526 -15.90 -2.06 29.33
N SER A 527 -17.08 -1.70 29.84
CA SER A 527 -18.35 -2.22 29.33
C SER A 527 -18.71 -1.69 27.95
N ASN A 528 -18.29 -0.46 27.61
CA ASN A 528 -18.48 0.11 26.27
C ASN A 528 -17.56 -0.52 25.21
N THR A 529 -16.68 -1.44 25.60
CA THR A 529 -15.73 -2.14 24.69
C THR A 529 -16.19 -3.56 24.30
N ARG A 530 -17.33 -4.04 24.82
CA ARG A 530 -17.96 -5.32 24.44
C ARG A 530 -19.21 -5.07 23.62
#